data_AF-A0A257ABW2-F1
#
_entry.id   AF-A0A257ABW2-F1
#
_cell.length_a   1.000
_cell.length_b   1.000
_cell.length_c   1.000
_cell.angle_alpha   90.00
_cell.angle_beta   90.00
_cell.angle_gamma   90.00
#
_symmetry.space_group_name_H-M   'P 1'
#
loop_
_entity.id
_entity.type
_entity.pdbx_description
1 polymer ?
#
loop_
_entity_poly.entity_id
_entity_poly.type
_entity_poly.pdbx_seq_one_letter_code
_entity_poly.pdbx_strand_id
1 'polypeptide(L)' 'MVDWGLLGIDEETAERDACKIEHDVDSKTLERLEKFVQFIQNAPHDPKWLKHFRHYINTGKHPKCDEE' A
#
# COMPACT_ATOMS: atom_id res chain seq x y z
N MET A 1 14.65 7.91 8.85
CA MET A 1 13.37 8.00 8.14
C MET A 1 13.07 6.60 7.67
N VAL A 2 12.23 5.88 8.40
CA VAL A 2 12.00 4.44 8.15
C VAL A 2 10.86 4.36 7.14
N ASP A 3 11.13 3.85 5.94
CA ASP A 3 10.10 3.57 4.94
C ASP A 3 9.27 2.37 5.42
N TRP A 4 8.23 2.66 6.19
CA TRP A 4 7.11 1.75 6.42
C TRP A 4 6.41 1.55 5.06
N GLY A 5 6.16 0.31 4.64
CA GLY A 5 5.76 -0.05 3.28
C GLY A 5 4.47 0.59 2.75
N LEU A 6 3.88 0.05 1.67
CA LEU A 6 2.70 0.64 0.99
C LEU A 6 1.57 1.09 1.94
N LEU A 7 1.31 0.30 2.98
CA LEU A 7 0.24 0.51 3.95
C LEU A 7 0.65 1.32 5.19
N GLY A 8 1.93 1.71 5.31
CA GLY A 8 2.43 2.51 6.43
C GLY A 8 2.40 1.78 7.79
N ILE A 9 2.51 0.45 7.79
CA ILE A 9 2.57 -0.40 8.99
C ILE A 9 3.99 -0.94 9.20
N ASP A 10 4.27 -1.40 10.42
CA ASP A 10 5.53 -2.03 10.76
C ASP A 10 5.71 -3.42 10.15
N GLU A 11 6.98 -3.81 9.96
CA GLU A 11 7.36 -5.07 9.32
C GLU A 11 6.81 -6.29 10.08
N GLU A 12 6.87 -6.28 11.42
CA GLU A 12 6.35 -7.37 12.25
C GLU A 12 4.83 -7.54 12.05
N THR A 13 4.09 -6.44 12.04
CA THR A 13 2.65 -6.46 11.74
C THR A 13 2.38 -6.91 10.31
N ALA A 14 3.16 -6.43 9.33
CA ALA A 14 3.00 -6.80 7.93
C ALA A 14 3.21 -8.30 7.69
N GLU A 15 4.27 -8.89 8.25
CA GLU A 15 4.57 -10.33 8.13
C GLU A 15 3.47 -11.19 8.78
N ARG A 16 3.08 -10.84 10.00
CA ARG A 16 2.04 -11.56 10.74
C ARG A 16 0.71 -11.56 9.99
N ASP A 17 0.33 -10.43 9.39
CA ASP A 17 -0.96 -10.30 8.74
C ASP A 17 -0.94 -10.87 7.31
N ALA A 18 0.19 -10.83 6.60
CA ALA A 18 0.35 -11.51 5.31
C ALA A 18 0.05 -13.01 5.43
N CYS A 19 0.63 -13.68 6.45
CA CYS A 19 0.39 -15.09 6.71
C CYS A 19 -1.10 -15.43 6.96
N LYS A 20 -1.86 -14.54 7.59
CA LYS A 20 -3.31 -14.75 7.78
C LYS A 20 -4.08 -14.54 6.48
N ILE A 21 -3.78 -13.45 5.77
CA ILE A 21 -4.43 -13.09 4.51
C ILE A 21 -4.24 -14.22 3.49
N GLU A 22 -3.04 -14.77 3.37
CA GLU A 22 -2.73 -15.86 2.43
C GLU A 22 -3.53 -17.13 2.70
N HIS A 23 -3.85 -17.43 3.96
CA HIS A 23 -4.63 -18.62 4.32
C HIS A 23 -6.14 -18.44 4.20
N ASP A 24 -6.64 -17.21 4.38
CA ASP A 24 -8.08 -16.92 4.44
C ASP A 24 -8.67 -16.39 3.11
N VAL A 25 -7.82 -15.92 2.19
CA VAL A 25 -8.25 -15.27 0.94
C VAL A 25 -8.16 -16.22 -0.25
N ASP A 26 -9.15 -16.15 -1.15
CA ASP A 26 -9.15 -16.91 -2.41
C ASP A 26 -7.90 -16.63 -3.25
N SER A 27 -7.32 -17.68 -3.85
CA SER A 27 -6.05 -17.59 -4.58
C SER A 27 -6.07 -16.58 -5.73
N LYS A 28 -7.21 -16.40 -6.41
CA LYS A 28 -7.35 -15.39 -7.47
C LYS A 28 -7.32 -13.97 -6.92
N THR A 29 -7.82 -13.77 -5.70
CA THR A 29 -7.78 -12.47 -5.02
C THR A 29 -6.35 -12.16 -4.59
N LEU A 30 -5.63 -13.15 -4.03
CA LEU A 30 -4.22 -12.99 -3.66
C LEU A 30 -3.34 -12.65 -4.89
N GLU A 31 -3.54 -13.35 -6.01
CA GLU A 31 -2.85 -13.06 -7.27
C GLU A 31 -3.08 -11.60 -7.74
N ARG A 32 -4.31 -11.08 -7.57
CA ARG A 32 -4.63 -9.68 -7.93
C ARG A 32 -3.95 -8.69 -7.00
N LEU A 33 -3.89 -8.98 -5.69
CA LEU A 33 -3.19 -8.14 -4.71
C LEU A 33 -1.69 -8.09 -4.99
N GLU A 34 -1.07 -9.24 -5.28
CA GLU A 34 0.34 -9.33 -5.66
C GLU A 34 0.63 -8.48 -6.92
N LYS A 35 -0.16 -8.66 -7.98
CA LYS A 35 -0.04 -7.87 -9.21
C LYS A 35 -0.22 -6.38 -8.98
N PHE A 36 -1.09 -5.99 -8.05
CA PHE A 36 -1.30 -4.58 -7.70
C PHE A 36 -0.07 -3.99 -6.98
N VAL A 37 0.52 -4.72 -6.04
CA VAL A 37 1.77 -4.32 -5.38
C VAL A 37 2.90 -4.21 -6.40
N GLN A 38 3.05 -5.20 -7.29
CA GLN A 38 4.05 -5.18 -8.36
C GLN A 38 3.83 -4.01 -9.33
N PHE A 39 2.59 -3.70 -9.70
CA PHE A 39 2.26 -2.56 -10.54
C PHE A 39 2.73 -1.23 -9.94
N ILE A 40 2.53 -1.05 -8.63
CA ILE A 40 2.97 0.16 -7.92
C ILE A 40 4.50 0.22 -7.83
N GLN A 41 5.15 -0.89 -7.46
CA GLN A 41 6.61 -0.96 -7.31
C GLN A 41 7.36 -0.74 -8.63
N ASN A 42 6.78 -1.17 -9.75
CA ASN A 42 7.37 -1.02 -11.07
C ASN A 42 6.92 0.27 -11.79
N ALA A 43 6.17 1.16 -11.11
CA ALA A 43 5.79 2.43 -11.69
C ALA A 43 7.06 3.28 -11.98
N PRO A 44 7.13 3.96 -13.14
CA PRO A 44 8.31 4.76 -13.50
C PRO A 44 8.57 5.92 -12.53
N HIS A 45 7.52 6.37 -11.83
CA HIS A 45 7.58 7.43 -10.82
C HIS A 45 6.67 7.09 -9.65
N ASP A 46 7.03 7.54 -8.45
CA ASP A 46 6.20 7.43 -7.25
C ASP A 46 4.87 8.19 -7.47
N PRO A 47 3.71 7.50 -7.47
CA PRO A 47 2.46 8.14 -7.81
C PRO A 47 2.02 9.15 -6.74
N LYS A 48 1.54 10.32 -7.17
CA LYS A 48 1.02 11.40 -6.30
C LYS A 48 0.01 10.88 -5.27
N TRP A 49 -0.84 9.94 -5.67
CA TRP A 49 -1.84 9.35 -4.78
C TRP A 49 -1.22 8.54 -3.62
N LEU A 50 -0.03 7.95 -3.78
CA LEU A 50 0.62 7.21 -2.70
C LEU A 50 1.15 8.16 -1.62
N LYS A 51 1.69 9.31 -2.03
CA LYS A 51 2.00 10.41 -1.10
C LYS A 51 0.74 10.92 -0.39
N HIS A 52 -0.37 11.04 -1.11
CA HIS A 52 -1.64 11.44 -0.51
C HIS A 52 -2.15 10.40 0.48
N PHE A 53 -1.98 9.11 0.18
CA PHE A 53 -2.36 8.02 1.07
C PHE A 53 -1.55 8.06 2.36
N ARG A 54 -0.23 8.28 2.28
CA ARG A 54 0.63 8.49 3.46
C ARG A 54 0.19 9.70 4.29
N HIS A 55 -0.25 10.79 3.66
CA HIS A 55 -0.83 11.92 4.40
C HIS A 55 -2.14 11.53 5.08
N TYR A 56 -3.03 10.84 4.36
CA TYR A 56 -4.32 10.41 4.87
C TYR A 56 -4.20 9.50 6.09
N ILE A 57 -3.25 8.54 6.09
CA ILE A 57 -2.98 7.68 7.26
C ILE A 57 -2.73 8.51 8.53
N ASN A 58 -1.96 9.59 8.40
CA ASN A 58 -1.56 10.41 9.55
C ASN A 58 -2.60 11.45 9.98
N THR A 59 -3.45 11.91 9.06
CA THR A 59 -4.32 13.08 9.31
C THR A 59 -5.81 12.81 9.16
N GLY A 60 -6.19 11.69 8.54
CA GLY A 60 -7.57 11.38 8.14
C GLY A 60 -8.14 12.31 7.06
N LYS A 61 -7.31 13.14 6.42
CA LYS A 61 -7.74 14.14 5.42
C LYS A 61 -7.17 13.80 4.06
N HIS A 62 -7.99 13.95 3.02
CA HIS A 62 -7.49 13.90 1.65
C HIS A 62 -6.78 15.22 1.33
N PRO A 63 -5.48 15.18 0.93
CA PRO A 63 -4.84 16.35 0.37
C PRO A 63 -5.59 16.80 -0.88
N LYS A 64 -5.58 18.11 -1.13
CA LYS A 64 -6.07 18.64 -2.40
C LYS A 64 -5.18 18.08 -3.52
N CYS A 65 -5.79 17.53 -4.55
CA CYS A 65 -5.11 17.34 -5.80
C CYS A 65 -5.03 18.71 -6.46
N ASP A 66 -3.83 19.27 -6.58
CA ASP A 66 -3.64 20.35 -7.53
C ASP A 66 -3.93 19.77 -8.92
N GLU A 67 -4.90 20.36 -9.62
CA GLU A 67 -5.16 20.09 -11.04
C GLU A 67 -3.89 20.49 -11.80
N GLU A 68 -3.21 19.52 -12.40
CA GLU A 68 -2.10 19.74 -13.34
C GLU A 68 -2.63 19.89 -14.76
#